data_AF-A0A1Q9NKX3-F1
#
_entry.id   AF-A0A1Q9NKX3-F1
#
_cell.length_a   1.000
_cell.length_b   1.000
_cell.length_c   1.000
_cell.angle_alpha   90.00
_cell.angle_beta   90.00
_cell.angle_gamma   90.00
#
_symmetry.space_group_name_H-M   'P 1'
#
loop_
_entity.id
_entity.type
_entity.pdbx_description
1 polymer ?
#
loop_
_entity_poly.entity_id
_entity_poly.type
_entity_poly.pdbx_seq_one_letter_code
_entity_poly.pdbx_strand_id
1 'polypeptide(L)' 'MAENMEFKVVVASDEISTFERKDNKENTFNADVVYEIALVQLNDEFATIMGTSEIIEKLESN' A
#
# COMPACT_ATOMS: atom_id res chain seq x y z
N MET A 1 -2.11 10.49 -5.21
CA MET A 1 -1.03 9.62 -5.71
C MET A 1 0.20 10.48 -5.85
N ALA A 2 1.22 10.29 -5.00
CA ALA A 2 2.43 11.12 -5.04
C ALA A 2 3.21 10.91 -6.36
N GLU A 3 3.04 9.76 -7.00
CA GLU A 3 3.55 9.47 -8.35
C GLU A 3 3.08 10.52 -9.37
N ASN A 4 1.82 10.97 -9.32
CA ASN A 4 1.31 12.05 -10.19
C ASN A 4 2.06 13.39 -10.04
N MET A 5 2.93 13.53 -9.03
CA MET A 5 3.80 14.68 -8.79
C MET A 5 5.28 14.32 -8.99
N GLU A 6 5.56 13.27 -9.76
CA GLU A 6 6.89 12.77 -10.15
C GLU A 6 7.75 12.19 -9.00
N PHE A 7 7.13 11.87 -7.86
CA PHE A 7 7.83 11.15 -6.79
C PHE A 7 7.98 9.66 -7.11
N LYS A 8 9.15 9.10 -6.78
CA LYS A 8 9.31 7.65 -6.68
C LYS A 8 8.75 7.18 -5.34
N VAL A 9 7.66 6.42 -5.38
CA VAL A 9 6.93 6.03 -4.18
C VAL A 9 7.25 4.58 -3.81
N VAL A 10 7.61 4.38 -2.54
CA VAL A 10 7.71 3.06 -1.91
C VAL A 10 6.74 3.02 -0.74
N VAL A 11 5.96 1.94 -0.65
CA VAL A 11 5.03 1.71 0.47
C VAL A 11 5.54 0.54 1.28
N ALA A 12 5.77 0.76 2.58
CA ALA A 12 6.08 -0.27 3.56
C ALA A 12 4.77 -1.01 3.92
N SER A 13 4.51 -2.16 3.30
CA SER A 13 3.23 -2.86 3.43
C SER A 13 2.95 -3.30 4.88
N ASP A 14 3.98 -3.74 5.60
CA ASP A 14 3.89 -4.25 6.96
C ASP A 14 3.75 -3.16 8.05
N GLU A 15 3.86 -1.89 7.68
CA GLU A 15 3.75 -0.74 8.60
C GLU A 15 2.54 0.14 8.32
N ILE A 16 1.58 -0.35 7.52
CA ILE A 16 0.32 0.33 7.25
C ILE A 16 -0.86 -0.54 7.63
N SER A 17 -1.95 0.12 8.03
CA SER A 17 -3.21 -0.56 8.33
C SER A 17 -4.38 0.25 7.75
N THR A 18 -5.50 -0.44 7.57
CA THR A 18 -6.76 0.18 7.20
C THR A 18 -7.86 -0.31 8.14
N PHE A 19 -9.07 0.15 7.89
CA PHE A 19 -10.23 -0.24 8.67
C PHE A 19 -11.27 -0.86 7.77
N GLU A 20 -12.26 -1.49 8.41
CA GLU A 20 -13.50 -1.88 7.76
C GLU A 20 -14.09 -0.71 6.96
N ARG A 21 -14.69 -1.04 5.82
CA ARG A 21 -15.37 -0.07 4.95
C ARG A 21 -16.75 -0.56 4.62
N LYS A 22 -17.65 0.40 4.42
CA LYS A 22 -19.01 0.17 3.96
C LYS A 22 -19.20 0.87 2.62
N ASP A 23 -19.75 0.17 1.64
CA ASP A 23 -20.06 0.76 0.33
C ASP A 23 -21.40 1.52 0.34
N ASN A 24 -21.76 2.11 -0.79
CA ASN A 24 -23.02 2.84 -0.98
C ASN A 24 -24.27 1.95 -1.03
N LYS A 25 -24.10 0.62 -1.02
CA LYS A 25 -25.16 -0.39 -0.98
C LYS A 25 -25.26 -1.06 0.39
N GLU A 26 -24.57 -0.49 1.38
CA GLU A 26 -24.52 -0.97 2.75
C GLU A 26 -23.78 -2.30 2.96
N ASN A 27 -22.99 -2.76 1.97
CA ASN A 27 -22.15 -3.95 2.14
C ASN A 27 -20.91 -3.62 2.96
N THR A 28 -20.55 -4.51 3.88
CA THR A 28 -19.37 -4.39 4.73
C THR A 28 -18.20 -5.20 4.18
N PHE A 29 -17.03 -4.57 4.07
CA PHE A 29 -15.77 -5.19 3.69
C PHE A 29 -14.81 -5.10 4.87
N ASN A 30 -14.29 -6.25 5.32
CA ASN A 30 -13.34 -6.29 6.42
C ASN A 30 -12.03 -5.55 6.05
N ALA A 31 -11.27 -5.18 7.08
CA ALA A 31 -10.04 -4.41 6.90
C ALA A 31 -9.01 -5.12 6.02
N ASP A 32 -8.90 -6.45 6.12
CA ASP A 32 -7.92 -7.24 5.35
C ASP A 32 -8.21 -7.18 3.85
N VAL A 33 -9.46 -7.35 3.43
CA VAL A 33 -9.86 -7.23 2.02
C VAL A 33 -9.60 -5.83 1.48
N VAL A 34 -9.91 -4.79 2.28
CA VAL A 34 -9.64 -3.40 1.87
C VAL A 34 -8.14 -3.15 1.74
N TYR A 35 -7.35 -3.69 2.67
CA TYR A 35 -5.88 -3.58 2.68
C TYR A 35 -5.27 -4.24 1.45
N GLU A 36 -5.65 -5.49 1.16
CA GLU A 36 -5.13 -6.25 0.01
C GLU A 36 -5.49 -5.57 -1.31
N ILE A 37 -6.75 -5.16 -1.49
CA ILE A 37 -7.19 -4.47 -2.70
C ILE A 37 -6.41 -3.15 -2.89
N ALA A 38 -6.21 -2.39 -1.81
CA ALA A 38 -5.44 -1.15 -1.89
C ALA A 38 -3.99 -1.40 -2.32
N LEU A 39 -3.31 -2.41 -1.76
CA LEU A 39 -1.95 -2.76 -2.18
C LEU A 39 -1.88 -3.19 -3.65
N VAL A 40 -2.82 -4.01 -4.11
CA VAL A 40 -2.90 -4.46 -5.50
C VAL A 40 -3.14 -3.28 -6.45
N GLN A 41 -3.99 -2.32 -6.08
CA GLN A 41 -4.25 -1.13 -6.89
C GLN A 41 -3.05 -0.18 -6.97
N LEU A 42 -2.19 -0.18 -5.94
CA LEU A 42 -1.01 0.67 -5.87
C LEU A 42 0.20 0.06 -6.58
N ASN A 43 0.36 -1.26 -6.49
CA ASN A 43 1.55 -1.95 -6.97
C ASN A 43 1.72 -1.78 -8.49
N ASP A 44 2.95 -1.47 -8.90
CA ASP A 44 3.39 -1.26 -10.29
C ASP A 44 2.77 -0.08 -11.06
N GLU A 45 1.59 0.41 -10.64
CA GLU A 45 0.97 1.59 -11.25
C GLU A 45 1.40 2.90 -10.55
N PHE A 46 1.47 2.89 -9.22
CA PHE A 46 1.63 4.12 -8.44
C PHE A 46 2.71 4.06 -7.36
N ALA A 47 3.13 2.85 -6.96
CA ALA A 47 4.17 2.64 -5.97
C ALA A 47 4.80 1.26 -6.13
N THR A 48 6.02 1.12 -5.61
CA THR A 48 6.60 -0.19 -5.31
C THR A 48 6.19 -0.60 -3.89
N ILE A 49 5.60 -1.78 -3.76
CA ILE A 49 5.23 -2.33 -2.45
C ILE A 49 6.37 -3.19 -1.93
N MET A 50 6.84 -2.92 -0.70
CA MET A 50 7.95 -3.64 -0.06
C MET A 50 7.66 -3.85 1.42
N GLY A 51 8.25 -4.90 2.01
CA GLY A 51 8.31 -5.04 3.47
C GLY A 51 9.37 -4.13 4.07
N THR A 52 9.21 -3.74 5.33
CA THR A 52 10.12 -2.82 6.03
C THR A 52 11.56 -3.36 6.05
N SER A 53 11.74 -4.66 6.28
CA SER A 53 13.08 -5.28 6.23
C SER A 53 13.73 -5.14 4.84
N GLU A 54 13.00 -5.33 3.75
CA GLU A 54 13.53 -5.17 2.38
C GLU A 54 13.93 -3.71 2.10
N ILE A 55 13.18 -2.75 2.65
CA ILE A 55 13.50 -1.32 2.54
C ILE A 55 14.81 -1.03 3.27
N ILE A 56 14.96 -1.51 4.51
CA ILE A 56 16.18 -1.33 5.30
C ILE A 56 17.39 -1.94 4.58
N GLU A 57 17.27 -3.17 4.08
CA GLU A 57 18.35 -3.84 3.34
C GLU A 57 18.81 -3.04 2.11
N LYS A 58 17.87 -2.46 1.34
CA LYS A 58 18.21 -1.61 0.18
C LYS A 58 18.88 -0.29 0.57
N LEU A 59 18.56 0.27 1.74
CA LEU A 59 19.18 1.50 2.24
C LEU A 59 20.60 1.24 2.76
N GLU A 60 20.83 0.11 3.41
CA GLU A 60 22.15 -0.27 3.95
C GLU A 60 23.11 -0.80 2.88
N SER A 61 22.60 -1.25 1.73
CA SER A 61 23.39 -1.75 0.60
C SER A 61 23.91 -0.66 -0.35
N ASN A 62 23.64 0.62 -0.06
CA ASN A 62 24.13 1.80 -0.80
C ASN A 62 25.18 2.58 0.00
#